data_AF-A0A2M7W1K0-F1
#
_entry.id   AF-A0A2M7W1K0-F1
#
_cell.length_a   1.000
_cell.length_b   1.000
_cell.length_c   1.000
_cell.angle_alpha   90.00
_cell.angle_beta   90.00
_cell.angle_gamma   90.00
#
_symmetry.space_group_name_H-M   'P 1'
#
loop_
_entity.id
_entity.type
_entity.pdbx_description
1 polymer ?
#
loop_
_entity_poly.entity_id
_entity_poly.type
_entity_poly.pdbx_seq_one_letter_code
_entity_poly.pdbx_strand_id
1 'polypeptide(L)'
;MYTLLAQVPTTPTSDIASYIQGLFQQIIGIDVMLAFRILGLWVFIIWIVFALWVAVDASARYKQWQLSVLWFLFVLPFNFLGFIGYLFMRPTVTLDEHQWTKLESKYLMHELSSVNDCPMCGTLIPVSQNFCAVCGTQMNVNCPKCESLQSIYNVHCSNCGEKLGDVDRQETKLKVTGMKVNLLQKIGEAVLSVKNAVATKVSAFRAKRVEKKVVKLSKRQAKKLAKEMAKRDSAKEAKK
;
A
#
# COMPACT_ATOMS: atom_id res chain seq x y z
N MET A 1 -29.34 -5.53 -80.88
CA MET A 1 -28.07 -5.10 -80.28
C MET A 1 -28.08 -3.59 -80.22
N TYR A 2 -28.43 -2.98 -79.07
CA TYR A 2 -28.04 -1.63 -78.62
C TYR A 2 -28.54 -1.46 -77.18
N THR A 3 -27.66 -1.76 -76.23
CA THR A 3 -27.75 -1.35 -74.82
C THR A 3 -27.48 0.13 -74.71
N LEU A 4 -28.37 0.96 -74.14
CA LEU A 4 -27.96 2.27 -73.62
C LEU A 4 -28.82 2.72 -72.42
N LEU A 5 -28.22 2.50 -71.25
CA LEU A 5 -28.16 3.36 -70.06
C LEU A 5 -29.48 3.83 -69.43
N ALA A 6 -29.81 3.21 -68.29
CA ALA A 6 -30.68 3.78 -67.28
C ALA A 6 -30.14 5.16 -66.86
N GLN A 7 -30.94 6.20 -67.06
CA GLN A 7 -30.67 7.54 -66.57
C GLN A 7 -30.82 7.51 -65.04
N VAL A 8 -29.70 7.61 -64.32
CA VAL A 8 -29.71 7.88 -62.88
C VAL A 8 -30.20 9.33 -62.69
N PRO A 9 -31.23 9.59 -61.86
CA PRO A 9 -31.69 10.94 -61.62
C PRO A 9 -30.60 11.74 -60.91
N THR A 10 -30.08 12.78 -61.56
CA THR A 10 -29.18 13.76 -60.95
C THR A 10 -30.02 14.66 -60.05
N THR A 11 -29.95 14.45 -58.74
CA THR A 11 -30.54 15.37 -57.75
C THR A 11 -29.87 16.75 -57.87
N PRO A 12 -30.62 17.85 -58.03
CA PRO A 12 -30.04 19.19 -58.05
C PRO A 12 -29.43 19.51 -56.68
N THR A 13 -28.19 19.98 -56.67
CA THR A 13 -27.47 20.34 -55.43
C THR A 13 -28.12 21.49 -54.65
N SER A 14 -29.04 22.24 -55.26
CA SER A 14 -29.80 23.35 -54.65
C SER A 14 -30.89 22.91 -53.67
N ASP A 15 -31.42 21.69 -53.81
CA ASP A 15 -32.55 21.20 -52.98
C ASP A 15 -32.09 20.75 -51.60
N ILE A 16 -30.86 20.27 -51.49
CA ILE A 16 -30.25 19.91 -50.21
C ILE A 16 -30.00 21.17 -49.38
N ALA A 17 -29.55 22.26 -50.01
CA ALA A 17 -29.27 23.51 -49.32
C ALA A 17 -30.53 24.16 -48.73
N SER A 18 -31.64 24.15 -49.47
CA SER A 18 -32.93 24.68 -49.00
C SER A 18 -33.54 23.82 -47.89
N TYR A 19 -33.39 22.50 -47.97
CA TYR A 19 -33.79 21.58 -46.89
C TYR A 19 -32.97 21.81 -45.61
N ILE A 20 -31.64 21.95 -45.73
CA ILE A 20 -30.77 22.26 -44.59
C ILE A 20 -31.13 23.62 -43.96
N GLN A 21 -31.41 24.63 -44.77
CA GLN A 21 -31.83 25.95 -44.29
C GLN A 21 -33.20 25.90 -43.59
N GLY A 22 -34.15 25.13 -44.12
CA GLY A 22 -35.47 24.92 -43.50
C GLY A 22 -35.36 24.23 -42.13
N LEU A 23 -34.54 23.20 -42.02
CA LEU A 23 -34.24 22.54 -40.74
C LEU A 23 -33.58 23.52 -39.75
N PHE A 24 -32.66 24.36 -40.20
CA PHE A 24 -31.96 25.31 -39.34
C PHE A 24 -32.92 26.36 -38.74
N GLN A 25 -33.84 26.90 -39.55
CA GLN A 25 -34.86 27.85 -39.08
C GLN A 25 -35.84 27.23 -38.09
N GLN A 26 -36.17 25.94 -38.26
CA GLN A 26 -37.07 25.21 -37.37
C GLN A 26 -36.41 24.88 -36.01
N ILE A 27 -35.09 24.69 -35.98
CA ILE A 27 -34.30 24.54 -34.75
C ILE A 27 -34.15 25.87 -34.00
N ILE A 28 -33.96 26.98 -34.72
CA ILE A 28 -33.82 28.33 -34.13
C ILE A 28 -35.17 28.89 -33.65
N GLY A 29 -36.29 28.39 -34.18
CA GLY A 29 -37.65 28.75 -33.76
C GLY A 29 -38.06 28.24 -32.37
N ILE A 30 -37.24 27.40 -31.74
CA ILE A 30 -37.37 27.08 -30.30
C ILE A 30 -37.00 28.35 -29.54
N ASP A 31 -37.88 28.81 -28.65
CA ASP A 31 -37.61 29.96 -27.79
C ASP A 31 -36.30 29.70 -27.02
N VAL A 32 -35.25 30.37 -27.47
CA VAL A 32 -33.88 30.18 -26.99
C VAL A 32 -33.83 30.37 -25.47
N MET A 33 -34.69 31.26 -24.94
CA MET A 33 -34.79 31.51 -23.50
C MET A 33 -35.45 30.33 -22.77
N LEU A 34 -36.44 29.66 -23.37
CA LEU A 34 -37.01 28.43 -22.82
C LEU A 34 -35.99 27.29 -22.81
N ALA A 35 -35.25 27.12 -23.90
CA ALA A 35 -34.20 26.10 -24.00
C ALA A 35 -33.13 26.30 -22.91
N PHE A 36 -32.64 27.53 -22.71
CA PHE A 36 -31.69 27.84 -21.64
C PHE A 36 -32.27 27.64 -20.23
N ARG A 37 -33.56 27.91 -20.00
CA ARG A 37 -34.21 27.63 -18.71
C ARG A 37 -34.25 26.14 -18.40
N ILE A 38 -34.64 25.32 -19.38
CA ILE A 38 -34.69 23.86 -19.22
C ILE A 38 -33.29 23.31 -18.99
N LEU A 39 -32.31 23.76 -19.78
CA LEU A 39 -30.91 23.34 -19.63
C LEU A 39 -30.34 23.76 -18.27
N GLY A 40 -30.61 24.99 -17.83
CA GLY A 40 -30.19 25.48 -16.51
C GLY A 40 -30.78 24.66 -15.38
N LEU A 41 -32.08 24.32 -15.45
CA LEU A 41 -32.75 23.47 -14.46
C LEU A 41 -32.15 22.05 -14.46
N TRP A 42 -31.91 21.47 -15.63
CA TRP A 42 -31.30 20.15 -15.74
C TRP A 42 -29.88 20.11 -15.14
N VAL A 43 -29.04 21.09 -15.47
CA VAL A 43 -27.71 21.25 -14.87
C VAL A 43 -27.83 21.44 -13.35
N PHE A 44 -28.80 22.23 -12.88
CA PHE A 44 -29.02 22.46 -11.46
C PHE A 44 -29.44 21.20 -10.70
N ILE A 45 -30.29 20.34 -11.28
CA ILE A 45 -30.64 19.04 -10.68
C ILE A 45 -29.39 18.18 -10.54
N ILE A 46 -28.60 18.03 -11.61
CA ILE A 46 -27.34 17.27 -11.56
C ILE A 46 -26.41 17.87 -10.51
N TRP A 47 -26.36 19.19 -10.43
CA TRP A 47 -25.53 19.93 -9.47
C TRP A 47 -25.86 19.54 -8.02
N ILE A 48 -27.15 19.48 -7.67
CA ILE A 48 -27.63 19.06 -6.36
C ILE A 48 -27.41 17.55 -6.13
N VAL A 49 -27.67 16.70 -7.12
CA VAL A 49 -27.48 15.24 -6.99
C VAL A 49 -26.03 14.91 -6.63
N PHE A 50 -25.04 15.54 -7.27
CA PHE A 50 -23.63 15.36 -6.92
C PHE A 50 -23.31 15.81 -5.49
N ALA A 51 -23.81 16.98 -5.08
CA ALA A 51 -23.60 17.48 -3.72
C ALA A 51 -24.19 16.52 -2.67
N LEU A 52 -25.43 16.07 -2.88
CA LEU A 52 -26.10 15.11 -2.00
C LEU A 52 -25.39 13.75 -1.97
N TRP A 53 -24.92 13.27 -3.13
CA TRP A 53 -24.15 12.03 -3.21
C TRP A 53 -22.88 12.10 -2.36
N VAL A 54 -22.15 13.22 -2.41
CA VAL A 54 -20.98 13.44 -1.57
C VAL A 54 -21.34 13.41 -0.08
N ALA A 55 -22.48 14.01 0.30
CA ALA A 55 -22.94 13.96 1.69
C ALA A 55 -23.22 12.51 2.13
N VAL A 56 -23.93 11.72 1.31
CA VAL A 56 -24.22 10.32 1.63
C VAL A 56 -22.93 9.49 1.72
N ASP A 57 -22.02 9.61 0.74
CA ASP A 57 -20.74 8.88 0.75
C ASP A 57 -19.85 9.31 1.94
N ALA A 58 -19.83 10.59 2.29
CA ALA A 58 -19.11 11.08 3.47
C ALA A 58 -19.70 10.55 4.78
N SER A 59 -21.03 10.47 4.89
CA SER A 59 -21.70 9.95 6.09
C SER A 59 -21.39 8.48 6.36
N ALA A 60 -21.15 7.67 5.31
CA ALA A 60 -20.75 6.27 5.44
C ALA A 60 -19.27 6.08 5.86
N ARG A 61 -18.44 7.14 5.73
CA ARG A 61 -17.00 7.10 6.02
C ARG A 61 -16.62 7.79 7.32
N TYR A 62 -17.36 8.81 7.74
CA TYR A 62 -17.06 9.60 8.94
C TYR A 62 -18.08 9.39 10.04
N LYS A 63 -17.61 9.12 11.26
CA LYS A 63 -18.49 8.89 12.43
C LYS A 63 -19.26 10.15 12.84
N GLN A 64 -18.69 11.32 12.54
CA GLN A 64 -19.23 12.62 12.91
C GLN A 64 -20.06 13.19 11.74
N TRP A 65 -21.35 13.43 11.98
CA TRP A 65 -22.26 13.98 10.97
C TRP A 65 -21.82 15.37 10.49
N GLN A 66 -21.14 16.15 11.33
CA GLN A 66 -20.66 17.50 11.01
C GLN A 66 -19.69 17.51 9.83
N LEU A 67 -18.82 16.49 9.71
CA LEU A 67 -17.87 16.38 8.60
C LEU A 67 -18.59 16.13 7.27
N SER A 68 -19.67 15.36 7.31
CA SER A 68 -20.51 15.11 6.14
C SER A 68 -21.17 16.39 5.62
N VAL A 69 -21.70 17.21 6.53
CA VAL A 69 -22.31 18.51 6.19
C VAL A 69 -21.26 19.51 5.71
N LEU A 70 -20.06 19.49 6.30
CA LEU A 70 -18.95 20.35 5.87
C LEU A 70 -18.55 20.06 4.42
N TRP A 71 -18.44 18.79 4.03
CA TRP A 71 -18.16 18.40 2.64
C TRP A 71 -19.30 18.77 1.69
N PHE A 72 -20.55 18.59 2.10
CA PHE A 72 -21.70 19.06 1.32
C PHE A 72 -21.62 20.57 1.06
N LEU A 73 -21.37 21.37 2.10
CA LEU A 73 -21.29 22.83 2.01
C LEU A 73 -20.08 23.29 1.17
N PHE A 74 -18.99 22.51 1.17
CA PHE A 74 -17.83 22.76 0.33
C PHE A 74 -18.08 22.43 -1.14
N VAL A 75 -18.71 21.28 -1.43
CA VAL A 75 -18.99 20.84 -2.81
C VAL A 75 -20.14 21.63 -3.43
N LEU A 76 -21.10 22.13 -2.65
CA LEU A 76 -22.25 22.86 -3.19
C LEU A 76 -21.81 24.03 -4.10
N PRO A 77 -21.04 25.06 -3.65
CA PRO A 77 -20.65 26.17 -4.51
C PRO A 77 -19.58 25.82 -5.58
N PHE A 78 -18.68 24.86 -5.30
CA PHE A 78 -17.54 24.54 -6.18
C PHE A 78 -17.78 23.36 -7.14
N ASN A 79 -18.88 22.62 -6.94
CA ASN A 79 -19.28 21.35 -7.57
C ASN A 79 -18.14 20.53 -8.16
N PHE A 80 -17.80 20.70 -9.44
CA PHE A 80 -16.79 19.88 -10.10
C PHE A 80 -15.42 19.93 -9.41
N LEU A 81 -14.96 21.13 -9.03
CA LEU A 81 -13.70 21.29 -8.31
C LEU A 81 -13.81 20.74 -6.88
N GLY A 82 -14.95 20.96 -6.23
CA GLY A 82 -15.21 20.44 -4.89
C GLY A 82 -15.26 18.91 -4.86
N PHE A 83 -15.88 18.30 -5.87
CA PHE A 83 -16.02 16.86 -6.04
C PHE A 83 -14.66 16.19 -6.27
N ILE A 84 -13.82 16.77 -7.13
CA ILE A 84 -12.44 16.29 -7.31
C ILE A 84 -11.65 16.41 -6.00
N GLY A 85 -11.78 17.53 -5.29
CA GLY A 85 -11.15 17.70 -3.98
C GLY A 85 -11.63 16.67 -2.96
N TYR A 86 -12.92 16.36 -2.96
CA TYR A 86 -13.49 15.30 -2.12
C TYR A 86 -12.92 13.94 -2.47
N LEU A 87 -12.86 13.58 -3.76
CA LEU A 87 -12.30 12.29 -4.19
C LEU A 87 -10.84 12.10 -3.76
N PHE A 88 -10.06 13.17 -3.69
CA PHE A 88 -8.68 13.11 -3.18
C PHE A 88 -8.61 12.83 -1.68
N MET A 89 -9.51 13.44 -0.90
CA MET A 89 -9.55 13.26 0.55
C MET A 89 -10.36 12.01 0.99
N ARG A 90 -11.14 11.42 0.07
CA ARG A 90 -12.03 10.29 0.31
C ARG A 90 -11.27 9.10 0.91
N PRO A 91 -11.56 8.72 2.18
CA PRO A 91 -10.95 7.55 2.79
C PRO A 91 -11.29 6.29 1.99
N THR A 92 -10.35 5.37 1.81
CA THR A 92 -10.57 4.13 1.02
C THR A 92 -11.46 3.12 1.73
N VAL A 93 -11.52 3.17 3.06
CA VAL A 93 -12.25 2.21 3.91
C VAL A 93 -13.46 2.90 4.57
N THR A 94 -14.59 2.20 4.64
CA THR A 94 -15.82 2.68 5.33
C THR A 94 -15.79 2.29 6.81
N LEU A 95 -16.67 2.91 7.61
CA LEU A 95 -16.74 2.57 9.04
C LEU A 95 -17.18 1.13 9.28
N ASP A 96 -18.15 0.67 8.48
CA ASP A 96 -18.67 -0.69 8.57
C ASP A 96 -17.56 -1.70 8.30
N GLU A 97 -16.75 -1.48 7.27
CA GLU A 97 -15.62 -2.35 6.93
C GLU A 97 -14.63 -2.46 8.10
N HIS A 98 -14.28 -1.32 8.72
CA HIS A 98 -13.44 -1.32 9.93
C HIS A 98 -14.06 -2.07 11.11
N GLN A 99 -15.39 -2.05 11.24
CA GLN A 99 -16.09 -2.80 12.29
C GLN A 99 -16.09 -4.29 12.00
N TRP A 100 -16.32 -4.70 10.74
CA TRP A 100 -16.24 -6.09 10.31
C TRP A 100 -14.86 -6.69 10.56
N THR A 101 -13.78 -6.00 10.15
CA THR A 101 -12.41 -6.46 10.41
C THR A 101 -12.12 -6.64 11.90
N LYS A 102 -12.64 -5.75 12.75
CA LYS A 102 -12.49 -5.82 14.21
C LYS A 102 -13.26 -6.99 14.81
N LEU A 103 -14.48 -7.25 14.32
CA LEU A 103 -15.29 -8.38 14.75
C LEU A 103 -14.66 -9.69 14.32
N GLU A 104 -14.17 -9.77 13.10
CA GLU A 104 -13.46 -10.95 12.58
C GLU A 104 -12.21 -11.24 13.40
N SER A 105 -11.38 -10.23 13.67
CA SER A 105 -10.20 -10.38 14.54
C SER A 105 -10.57 -10.91 15.94
N LYS A 106 -11.68 -10.45 16.51
CA LYS A 106 -12.16 -10.94 17.81
C LYS A 106 -12.69 -12.36 17.74
N TYR A 107 -13.37 -12.72 16.65
CA TYR A 107 -13.87 -14.07 16.42
C TYR A 107 -12.73 -15.07 16.28
N LEU A 108 -11.71 -14.76 15.46
CA LEU A 108 -10.51 -15.59 15.31
C LEU A 108 -9.79 -15.80 16.66
N MET A 109 -9.65 -14.73 17.46
CA MET A 109 -9.03 -14.84 18.79
C MET A 109 -9.87 -15.67 19.76
N HIS A 110 -11.20 -15.60 19.66
CA HIS A 110 -12.10 -16.42 20.45
C HIS A 110 -11.97 -17.90 20.08
N GLU A 111 -11.93 -18.25 18.79
CA GLU A 111 -11.67 -19.63 18.36
C GLU A 111 -10.33 -20.14 18.89
N LEU A 112 -9.26 -19.32 18.80
CA LEU A 112 -7.95 -19.68 19.35
C LEU A 112 -7.96 -19.85 20.87
N SER A 113 -8.78 -19.12 21.61
CA SER A 113 -8.87 -19.26 23.08
C SER A 113 -9.48 -20.59 23.55
N SER A 114 -10.16 -21.32 22.67
CA SER A 114 -10.77 -22.63 22.99
C SER A 114 -9.78 -23.80 22.92
N VAL A 115 -8.55 -23.54 22.49
CA VAL A 115 -7.52 -24.55 22.20
C VAL A 115 -6.22 -24.14 22.86
N ASN A 116 -5.52 -25.09 23.48
CA ASN A 116 -4.18 -24.89 24.02
C ASN A 116 -3.16 -25.60 23.15
N ASP A 117 -1.93 -25.09 23.08
CA ASP A 117 -0.81 -25.85 22.54
C ASP A 117 -0.39 -26.94 23.53
N CYS A 118 0.38 -27.93 23.07
CA CYS A 118 1.02 -28.90 23.95
C CYS A 118 2.42 -28.41 24.31
N PRO A 119 2.83 -28.33 25.59
CA PRO A 119 4.17 -27.87 25.96
C PRO A 119 5.28 -28.85 25.50
N MET A 120 4.93 -30.12 25.24
CA MET A 120 5.88 -31.16 24.81
C MET A 120 6.02 -31.28 23.29
N CYS A 121 4.90 -31.32 22.55
CA CYS A 121 4.91 -31.56 21.10
C CYS A 121 4.39 -30.38 20.25
N GLY A 122 3.84 -29.33 20.86
CA GLY A 122 3.32 -28.15 20.15
C GLY A 122 1.99 -28.37 19.40
N THR A 123 1.37 -29.55 19.51
CA THR A 123 0.07 -29.83 18.87
C THR A 123 -1.04 -29.05 19.56
N LEU A 124 -1.98 -28.50 18.79
CA LEU A 124 -3.18 -27.82 19.30
C LEU A 124 -4.21 -28.84 19.80
N ILE A 125 -4.62 -28.70 21.06
CA ILE A 125 -5.54 -29.62 21.75
C ILE A 125 -6.68 -28.82 22.41
N PRO A 126 -7.95 -29.25 22.25
CA PRO A 126 -9.08 -28.60 22.91
C PRO A 126 -8.96 -28.63 24.43
N VAL A 127 -9.38 -27.57 25.13
CA VAL A 127 -9.36 -27.48 26.60
C VAL A 127 -10.15 -28.58 27.33
N SER A 128 -11.09 -29.23 26.64
CA SER A 128 -11.91 -30.32 27.18
C SER A 128 -11.18 -31.65 27.28
N GLN A 129 -10.03 -31.83 26.62
CA GLN A 129 -9.29 -33.09 26.64
C GLN A 129 -8.25 -33.12 27.75
N ASN A 130 -8.24 -34.21 28.51
CA ASN A 130 -7.34 -34.39 29.65
C ASN A 130 -5.93 -34.84 29.24
N PHE A 131 -5.76 -35.43 28.06
CA PHE A 131 -4.49 -35.97 27.57
C PHE A 131 -4.25 -35.58 26.11
N CYS A 132 -2.97 -35.44 25.74
CA CYS A 132 -2.56 -35.25 24.35
C CYS A 132 -2.77 -36.54 23.53
N ALA A 133 -3.48 -36.44 22.40
CA ALA A 133 -3.64 -37.55 21.46
C ALA A 133 -2.34 -37.96 20.73
N VAL A 134 -1.32 -37.09 20.71
CA VAL A 134 -0.05 -37.33 19.99
C VAL A 134 1.03 -37.87 20.93
N CYS A 135 1.25 -37.25 22.09
CA CYS A 135 2.34 -37.59 23.00
C CYS A 135 1.90 -38.12 24.37
N GLY A 136 0.60 -38.19 24.66
CA GLY A 136 0.07 -38.71 25.93
C GLY A 136 0.25 -37.79 27.15
N THR A 137 0.81 -36.58 27.00
CA THR A 137 0.99 -35.63 28.10
C THR A 137 -0.35 -35.18 28.68
N GLN A 138 -0.45 -35.12 30.01
CA GLN A 138 -1.64 -34.64 30.72
C GLN A 138 -1.80 -33.12 30.57
N MET A 139 -2.97 -32.68 30.11
CA MET A 139 -3.30 -31.28 29.81
C MET A 139 -4.17 -30.60 30.86
N ASN A 140 -4.88 -31.40 31.66
CA ASN A 140 -5.74 -30.91 32.73
C ASN A 140 -5.36 -31.56 34.06
N VAL A 141 -5.33 -30.77 35.11
CA VAL A 141 -5.03 -31.16 36.50
C VAL A 141 -6.19 -30.76 37.40
N ASN A 142 -6.47 -31.57 38.42
CA ASN A 142 -7.48 -31.24 39.42
C ASN A 142 -6.90 -30.25 40.44
N CYS A 143 -7.68 -29.24 40.78
CA CYS A 143 -7.30 -28.31 41.84
C CYS A 143 -7.23 -29.03 43.19
N PRO A 144 -6.17 -28.86 44.00
CA PRO A 144 -6.03 -29.54 45.30
C PRO A 144 -7.05 -29.10 46.36
N LYS A 145 -7.75 -27.96 46.15
CA LYS A 145 -8.70 -27.38 47.11
C LYS A 145 -10.16 -27.65 46.77
N CYS A 146 -10.52 -27.54 45.50
CA CYS A 146 -11.92 -27.65 45.06
C CYS A 146 -12.14 -28.78 44.04
N GLU A 147 -11.10 -29.55 43.72
CA GLU A 147 -11.10 -30.68 42.78
C GLU A 147 -11.59 -30.36 41.35
N SER A 148 -11.86 -29.09 41.04
CA SER A 148 -12.23 -28.68 39.69
C SER A 148 -11.10 -28.95 38.70
N LEU A 149 -11.49 -29.40 37.51
CA LEU A 149 -10.59 -29.65 36.40
C LEU A 149 -10.07 -28.31 35.84
N GLN A 150 -8.75 -28.15 35.77
CA GLN A 150 -8.10 -26.92 35.32
C GLN A 150 -7.03 -27.25 34.29
N SER A 151 -6.86 -26.39 33.29
CA SER A 151 -5.77 -26.51 32.32
C SER A 151 -4.41 -26.30 33.00
N ILE A 152 -3.38 -27.03 32.56
CA ILE A 152 -1.98 -26.82 33.00
C ILE A 152 -1.45 -25.40 32.72
N TYR A 153 -2.13 -24.64 31.86
CA TYR A 153 -1.79 -23.25 31.55
C TYR A 153 -2.29 -22.25 32.60
N ASN A 154 -3.25 -22.65 33.43
CA ASN A 154 -3.82 -21.79 34.45
C ASN A 154 -2.89 -21.70 35.66
N VAL A 155 -2.46 -20.49 36.01
CA VAL A 155 -1.66 -20.23 37.23
C VAL A 155 -2.55 -20.25 38.49
N HIS A 156 -3.84 -19.92 38.32
CA HIS A 156 -4.83 -19.89 39.39
C HIS A 156 -6.07 -20.67 38.95
N CYS A 157 -6.72 -21.34 39.90
CA CYS A 157 -7.97 -22.04 39.65
C CYS A 157 -9.08 -21.05 39.30
N SER A 158 -9.73 -21.22 38.14
CA SER A 158 -10.86 -20.36 37.71
C SER A 158 -12.10 -20.47 38.60
N ASN A 159 -12.22 -21.52 39.40
CA ASN A 159 -13.36 -21.74 40.29
C ASN A 159 -13.14 -21.14 41.69
N CYS A 160 -12.02 -21.48 42.36
CA CYS A 160 -11.78 -21.11 43.76
C CYS A 160 -10.62 -20.13 43.99
N GLY A 161 -9.89 -19.74 42.94
CA GLY A 161 -8.76 -18.80 43.02
C GLY A 161 -7.46 -19.34 43.62
N GLU A 162 -7.41 -20.62 44.02
CA GLU A 162 -6.20 -21.24 44.57
C GLU A 162 -5.07 -21.27 43.55
N LYS A 163 -3.83 -21.03 43.99
CA LYS A 163 -2.66 -21.10 43.11
C LYS A 163 -2.40 -22.56 42.72
N LEU A 164 -2.38 -22.85 41.43
CA LEU A 164 -2.05 -24.17 40.92
C LEU A 164 -0.51 -24.30 40.89
N GLY A 165 0.03 -25.44 41.31
CA GLY A 165 1.47 -25.68 41.25
C GLY A 165 1.96 -25.61 39.81
N ASP A 166 3.08 -24.92 39.58
CA ASP A 166 3.65 -24.74 38.25
C ASP A 166 4.06 -26.11 37.68
N VAL A 167 3.24 -26.70 36.80
CA VAL A 167 3.60 -27.90 36.04
C VAL A 167 4.73 -27.49 35.09
N ASP A 168 5.97 -27.70 35.55
CA ASP A 168 7.26 -27.54 34.89
C ASP A 168 7.29 -26.76 33.55
N ARG A 169 6.94 -25.48 33.61
CA ARG A 169 7.15 -24.51 32.52
C ARG A 169 8.62 -24.10 32.41
N GLN A 170 9.48 -24.50 33.36
CA GLN A 170 10.85 -24.02 33.46
C GLN A 170 11.75 -24.71 32.42
N GLU A 171 11.56 -26.00 32.13
CA GLU A 171 12.35 -26.69 31.11
C GLU A 171 12.19 -26.11 29.70
N THR A 172 10.98 -25.72 29.30
CA THR A 172 10.72 -25.14 27.96
C THR A 172 11.32 -23.74 27.83
N LYS A 173 11.27 -22.92 28.90
CA LYS A 173 11.83 -21.57 28.89
C LYS A 173 13.37 -21.58 28.85
N LEU A 174 14.01 -22.57 29.49
CA LEU A 174 15.47 -22.73 29.45
C LEU A 174 15.95 -23.18 28.05
N LYS A 175 15.25 -24.13 27.40
CA LYS A 175 15.59 -24.59 26.03
C LYS A 175 15.38 -23.51 24.96
N VAL A 176 14.27 -22.76 25.01
CA VAL A 176 13.98 -21.68 24.05
C VAL A 176 14.95 -20.50 24.22
N THR A 177 15.32 -20.17 25.46
CA THR A 177 16.31 -19.12 25.73
C THR A 177 17.70 -19.54 25.24
N GLY A 178 18.10 -20.79 25.49
CA GLY A 178 19.38 -21.33 24.99
C GLY A 178 19.48 -21.35 23.46
N MET A 179 18.38 -21.63 22.74
CA MET A 179 18.36 -21.62 21.28
C MET A 179 18.47 -20.20 20.70
N LYS A 180 17.82 -19.21 21.31
CA LYS A 180 17.93 -17.79 20.89
C LYS A 180 19.33 -17.22 21.13
N VAL A 181 20.01 -17.59 22.22
CA VAL A 181 21.37 -17.12 22.52
C VAL A 181 22.37 -17.64 21.48
N ASN A 182 22.30 -18.93 21.12
CA ASN A 182 23.17 -19.52 20.09
C ASN A 182 22.97 -18.89 18.69
N LEU A 183 21.72 -18.56 18.33
CA LEU A 183 21.42 -17.94 17.04
C LEU A 183 21.88 -16.47 16.98
N LEU A 184 21.66 -15.69 18.02
CA LEU A 184 22.09 -14.29 18.08
C LEU A 184 23.62 -14.16 18.09
N GLN A 185 24.33 -15.09 18.76
CA GLN A 185 25.78 -15.13 18.76
C GLN A 185 26.35 -15.43 17.36
N LYS A 186 25.79 -16.44 16.66
CA LYS A 186 26.18 -16.75 15.27
C LYS A 186 25.90 -15.60 14.29
N ILE A 187 24.79 -14.90 14.46
CA ILE A 187 24.46 -13.72 13.62
C ILE A 187 25.45 -12.58 13.90
N GLY A 188 25.83 -12.35 15.16
CA GLY A 188 26.83 -11.35 15.53
C GLY A 188 28.21 -11.61 14.89
N GLU A 189 28.67 -12.85 14.92
CA GLU A 189 29.93 -13.28 14.29
C GLU A 189 29.88 -13.13 12.76
N ALA A 190 28.76 -13.51 12.13
CA ALA A 190 28.56 -13.35 10.70
C ALA A 190 28.56 -11.87 10.27
N VAL A 191 27.86 -11.01 10.99
CA VAL A 191 27.81 -9.55 10.71
C VAL A 191 29.20 -8.91 10.87
N LEU A 192 29.98 -9.32 11.87
CA LEU A 192 31.33 -8.81 12.08
C LEU A 192 32.27 -9.23 10.93
N SER A 193 32.15 -10.48 10.45
CA SER A 193 32.94 -10.97 9.31
C SER A 193 32.63 -10.22 8.01
N VAL A 194 31.35 -9.91 7.75
CA VAL A 194 30.92 -9.15 6.57
C VAL A 194 31.41 -7.71 6.66
N LYS A 195 31.33 -7.07 7.83
CA LYS A 195 31.82 -5.70 8.03
C LYS A 195 33.33 -5.59 7.75
N ASN A 196 34.12 -6.57 8.20
CA ASN A 196 35.57 -6.62 7.97
C ASN A 196 35.92 -6.90 6.49
N ALA A 197 35.17 -7.78 5.82
CA ALA A 197 35.31 -8.05 4.39
C ALA A 197 34.94 -6.84 3.51
N VAL A 198 33.92 -6.07 3.93
CA VAL A 198 33.52 -4.83 3.24
C VAL A 198 34.58 -3.74 3.45
N ALA A 199 35.09 -3.56 4.68
CA ALA A 199 36.12 -2.57 4.97
C ALA A 199 37.41 -2.78 4.15
N THR A 200 37.84 -4.04 4.01
CA THR A 200 39.02 -4.42 3.19
C THR A 200 38.80 -4.22 1.68
N LYS A 201 37.59 -4.52 1.16
CA LYS A 201 37.27 -4.23 -0.25
C LYS A 201 37.19 -2.73 -0.53
N VAL A 202 36.66 -1.94 0.40
CA VAL A 202 36.54 -0.48 0.25
C VAL A 202 37.92 0.19 0.26
N SER A 203 38.84 -0.22 1.13
CA SER A 203 40.21 0.32 1.16
C SER A 203 40.99 -0.05 -0.11
N ALA A 204 40.86 -1.29 -0.60
CA ALA A 204 41.46 -1.73 -1.86
C ALA A 204 40.90 -0.97 -3.08
N PHE A 205 39.59 -0.71 -3.12
CA PHE A 205 38.98 0.06 -4.21
C PHE A 205 39.41 1.54 -4.17
N ARG A 206 39.55 2.12 -2.98
CA ARG A 206 40.01 3.51 -2.79
C ARG A 206 41.47 3.67 -3.24
N ALA A 207 42.35 2.72 -2.92
CA ALA A 207 43.74 2.69 -3.38
C ALA A 207 43.85 2.65 -4.92
N LYS A 208 43.09 1.75 -5.57
CA LYS A 208 43.06 1.62 -7.04
C LYS A 208 42.55 2.89 -7.75
N ARG A 209 41.65 3.65 -7.11
CA ARG A 209 41.13 4.92 -7.65
C ARG A 209 42.14 6.06 -7.55
N VAL A 210 42.99 6.06 -6.51
CA VAL A 210 44.06 7.05 -6.33
C VAL A 210 45.18 6.83 -7.34
N GLU A 211 45.64 5.60 -7.55
CA GLU A 211 46.67 5.30 -8.57
C GLU A 211 46.26 5.77 -9.98
N LYS A 212 45.02 5.49 -10.40
CA LYS A 212 44.52 5.93 -11.71
C LYS A 212 44.51 7.46 -11.85
N LYS A 213 44.25 8.20 -10.77
CA LYS A 213 44.33 9.68 -10.78
C LYS A 213 45.78 10.16 -10.90
N VAL A 214 46.71 9.56 -10.17
CA VAL A 214 48.13 9.92 -10.19
C VAL A 214 48.75 9.66 -11.58
N VAL A 215 48.48 8.51 -12.19
CA VAL A 215 48.95 8.18 -13.56
C VAL A 215 48.39 9.13 -14.62
N LYS A 216 47.15 9.60 -14.45
CA LYS A 216 46.54 10.55 -15.39
C LYS A 216 47.15 11.95 -15.26
N LEU A 217 47.53 12.34 -14.05
CA LEU A 217 48.22 13.61 -13.76
C LEU A 217 49.66 13.60 -14.31
N SER A 218 50.42 12.53 -14.11
CA SER A 218 51.79 12.42 -14.62
C SER A 218 51.85 12.48 -16.17
N LYS A 219 50.93 11.79 -16.86
CA LYS A 219 50.82 11.87 -18.33
C LYS A 219 50.49 13.29 -18.82
N ARG A 220 49.68 14.05 -18.09
CA ARG A 220 49.37 15.45 -18.42
C ARG A 220 50.59 16.36 -18.25
N GLN A 221 51.38 16.14 -17.19
CA GLN A 221 52.61 16.89 -16.94
C GLN A 221 53.68 16.60 -17.99
N ALA A 222 53.89 15.33 -18.35
CA ALA A 222 54.82 14.94 -19.41
C ALA A 222 54.47 15.56 -20.77
N LYS A 223 53.18 15.58 -21.13
CA LYS A 223 52.71 16.22 -22.37
C LYS A 223 52.91 17.73 -22.37
N LYS A 224 52.79 18.38 -21.22
CA LYS A 224 53.02 19.83 -21.05
C LYS A 224 54.50 20.16 -21.23
N LEU A 225 55.39 19.35 -20.65
CA LEU A 225 56.84 19.48 -20.79
C LEU A 225 57.32 19.26 -22.23
N ALA A 226 56.80 18.24 -22.91
CA ALA A 226 57.12 18.01 -24.33
C ALA A 226 56.71 19.18 -25.24
N LYS A 227 55.57 19.82 -24.94
CA LYS A 227 55.10 20.99 -25.70
C LYS A 227 55.95 22.25 -25.44
N GLU A 228 56.46 22.41 -24.22
CA GLU A 228 57.41 23.47 -23.87
C GLU A 228 58.76 23.27 -24.57
N MET A 229 59.26 22.04 -24.65
CA MET A 229 60.52 21.73 -25.35
C MET A 229 60.40 21.99 -26.86
N ALA A 230 59.32 21.52 -27.51
CA ALA A 230 59.08 21.79 -28.93
C ALA A 230 58.96 23.30 -29.25
N LYS A 231 58.40 24.10 -28.34
CA LYS A 231 58.37 25.57 -28.46
C LYS A 231 59.77 26.19 -28.35
N ARG A 232 60.65 25.64 -27.52
CA ARG A 232 62.02 26.12 -27.38
C ARG A 232 62.87 25.78 -28.61
N ASP A 233 62.64 24.63 -29.22
CA ASP A 233 63.37 24.20 -30.41
C ASP A 233 62.96 25.04 -31.64
N SER A 234 61.65 25.26 -31.83
CA SER A 234 61.14 26.17 -32.87
C SER A 234 61.56 27.64 -32.68
N ALA A 235 61.76 28.10 -31.44
CA ALA A 235 62.30 29.43 -31.17
C ALA A 235 63.81 29.55 -31.43
N LYS A 236 64.56 28.43 -31.45
CA LYS A 236 65.98 28.40 -31.83
C LYS A 236 66.18 28.38 -33.33
N GLU A 237 65.29 27.74 -34.09
CA GLU A 237 65.33 27.71 -35.56
C GLU A 237 65.01 29.08 -36.17
N ALA A 238 64.13 29.89 -35.56
CA ALA A 238 63.78 31.23 -36.04
C ALA A 238 64.86 32.31 -35.80
N LYS A 239 65.96 31.98 -35.10
CA LYS A 239 67.08 32.90 -34.81
C LYS A 239 68.33 32.66 -35.67
N LYS A 240 68.25 31.74 -36.63
CA LYS A 240 69.31 31.42 -37.60
C LYS A 240 68.92 31.96 -38.97
#